data_AF-A0A8T4PCA4-F1
#
_entry.id   AF-A0A8T4PCA4-F1
#
_cell.length_a   1.000
_cell.length_b   1.000
_cell.length_c   1.000
_cell.angle_alpha   90.00
_cell.angle_beta   90.00
_cell.angle_gamma   90.00
#
_symmetry.space_group_name_H-M   'P 1'
#
loop_
_entity.id
_entity.type
_entity.pdbx_description
1 polymer ?
#
loop_
_entity_poly.entity_id
_entity_poly.type
_entity_poly.pdbx_seq_one_letter_code
_entity_poly.pdbx_strand_id
1 'polypeptide(L)'
;MAQECFLCGDENDLIEVVTGANISIVCLKCAEKNSFPRINHPTNEQISRANRFLGVNERLMNEMRRIHKPDKVNNELKKIVAENIKPGEYKDLVDNFHWNIQQARRFRKISQKQLGESIAEPEIVIAMAEKANLPVNKSSCKL
;
A
#
# COMPACT_ATOMS: atom_id res chain seq x y z
N MET A 1 -4.68 34.66 -37.14
CA MET A 1 -3.56 34.07 -37.91
C MET A 1 -3.73 32.57 -37.80
N ALA A 2 -4.00 31.87 -38.91
CA ALA A 2 -4.10 30.42 -38.88
C ALA A 2 -2.72 29.83 -38.56
N GLN A 3 -2.67 28.88 -37.64
CA GLN A 3 -1.45 28.12 -37.38
C GLN A 3 -1.46 26.91 -38.31
N GLU A 4 -0.34 26.66 -38.98
CA GLU A 4 -0.17 25.55 -39.91
C GLU A 4 1.00 24.67 -39.44
N CYS A 5 0.99 23.40 -39.84
CA CYS A 5 2.11 22.51 -39.57
C CYS A 5 3.39 22.99 -40.27
N PHE A 6 4.48 23.15 -39.50
CA PHE A 6 5.78 23.57 -40.02
C PHE A 6 6.35 22.68 -41.15
N LEU A 7 5.94 21.41 -41.22
CA LEU A 7 6.50 20.43 -42.18
C LEU A 7 5.62 20.19 -43.41
N CYS A 8 4.30 20.22 -43.28
CA CYS A 8 3.39 19.83 -44.37
C CYS A 8 2.31 20.86 -44.71
N GLY A 9 2.16 21.92 -43.90
CA GLY A 9 1.11 22.93 -44.12
C GLY A 9 -0.32 22.47 -43.78
N ASP A 10 -0.50 21.27 -43.21
CA ASP A 10 -1.82 20.84 -42.73
C ASP A 10 -2.29 21.69 -41.53
N GLU A 11 -3.57 22.03 -41.50
CA GLU A 11 -4.22 22.79 -40.42
C GLU A 11 -4.82 21.89 -39.31
N ASN A 12 -4.98 20.60 -39.60
CA ASN A 12 -5.64 19.66 -38.69
C ASN A 12 -4.63 19.01 -37.72
N ASP A 13 -5.10 18.75 -36.49
CA ASP A 13 -4.37 17.95 -35.49
C ASP A 13 -2.98 18.48 -35.12
N LEU A 14 -2.89 19.79 -34.90
CA LEU A 14 -1.67 20.50 -34.54
C LEU A 14 -1.28 20.26 -33.08
N ILE A 15 0.01 19.98 -32.87
CA ILE A 15 0.60 19.74 -31.57
C ILE A 15 1.93 20.49 -31.44
N GLU A 16 2.29 20.81 -30.21
CA GLU A 16 3.60 21.39 -29.91
C GLU A 16 4.63 20.27 -29.69
N VAL A 17 5.75 20.40 -30.40
CA VAL A 17 6.87 19.46 -30.30
C VAL A 17 8.17 20.18 -30.03
N VAL A 18 9.08 19.49 -29.35
CA VAL A 18 10.44 19.99 -29.12
C VAL A 18 11.31 19.62 -30.32
N THR A 19 11.73 20.63 -31.09
CA THR A 19 12.84 20.49 -32.04
C THR A 19 14.15 20.92 -31.38
N GLY A 20 15.30 20.54 -31.93
CA GLY A 20 16.60 20.67 -31.25
C GLY A 20 16.93 22.06 -30.68
N ALA A 21 16.40 23.13 -31.25
CA ALA A 21 16.60 24.49 -30.74
C ALA A 21 15.32 25.20 -30.28
N ASN A 22 14.14 24.82 -30.78
CA ASN A 22 12.90 25.58 -30.60
C ASN A 22 11.67 24.68 -30.38
N ILE A 23 10.62 25.25 -29.80
CA ILE A 23 9.28 24.65 -29.79
C ILE A 23 8.60 25.03 -31.09
N SER A 24 8.13 24.03 -31.84
CA SER A 24 7.45 24.23 -33.13
C SER A 24 6.11 23.51 -33.15
N ILE A 25 5.17 24.03 -33.95
CA ILE A 25 3.84 23.44 -34.13
C ILE A 25 3.89 22.52 -35.36
N VAL A 26 3.51 21.26 -35.15
CA VAL A 26 3.57 20.20 -36.16
C VAL A 26 2.29 19.37 -36.07
N CYS A 27 1.82 18.78 -37.18
CA CYS A 27 0.66 17.89 -37.14
C CYS A 27 1.02 16.52 -36.51
N LEU A 28 0.01 15.82 -35.99
CA LEU A 28 0.12 14.48 -35.39
C LEU A 28 0.94 13.50 -36.26
N LYS A 29 0.69 13.47 -37.58
CA LYS A 29 1.35 12.58 -38.54
C LYS A 29 2.85 12.87 -38.68
N CYS A 30 3.21 14.14 -38.79
CA CYS A 30 4.60 14.56 -38.92
C CYS A 30 5.39 14.36 -37.63
N ALA A 31 4.75 14.48 -36.47
CA ALA A 31 5.38 14.21 -35.19
C ALA A 31 5.72 12.73 -35.00
N GLU A 32 4.81 11.82 -35.38
CA GLU A 32 5.06 10.37 -35.31
C GLU A 32 6.13 9.93 -36.29
N LYS A 33 6.06 10.40 -37.55
CA LYS A 33 7.04 10.05 -38.60
C LYS A 33 8.47 10.44 -38.24
N ASN A 34 8.65 11.60 -37.60
CA ASN A 34 9.97 12.10 -37.20
C ASN A 34 10.32 11.80 -35.74
N SER A 35 9.45 11.09 -35.01
CA SER A 35 9.63 10.76 -33.59
C SER A 35 9.93 11.99 -32.71
N PHE A 36 9.25 13.11 -32.97
CA PHE A 36 9.45 14.30 -32.16
C PHE A 36 8.82 14.13 -30.76
N PRO A 37 9.50 14.57 -29.69
CA PRO A 37 8.94 14.57 -28.34
C PRO A 37 7.70 15.46 -28.28
N ARG A 38 6.58 14.87 -27.84
CA ARG A 38 5.29 15.56 -27.67
C ARG A 38 5.25 16.33 -26.36
N ILE A 39 4.87 17.60 -26.42
CA ILE A 39 4.52 18.39 -25.24
C ILE A 39 3.04 18.20 -24.99
N ASN A 40 2.69 17.48 -23.92
CA ASN A 40 1.31 17.35 -23.48
C ASN A 40 1.02 18.41 -22.42
N HIS A 41 0.21 19.40 -22.77
CA HIS A 41 -0.27 20.38 -21.81
C HIS A 41 -1.18 19.70 -20.78
N PRO A 42 -0.94 19.89 -19.48
CA PRO A 42 -1.81 19.34 -18.45
C PRO A 42 -3.22 19.93 -18.57
N THR A 43 -4.24 19.11 -18.33
CA THR A 43 -5.61 19.60 -18.34
C THR A 43 -5.87 20.53 -17.15
N ASN A 44 -6.83 21.44 -17.28
CA ASN A 44 -7.21 22.35 -16.19
C ASN A 44 -7.55 21.60 -14.89
N GLU A 45 -8.14 20.41 -14.99
CA GLU A 45 -8.41 19.56 -13.84
C GLU A 45 -7.13 19.03 -13.18
N GLN A 46 -6.10 18.66 -13.96
CA GLN A 46 -4.82 18.22 -13.44
C GLN A 46 -4.08 19.35 -12.72
N ILE A 47 -4.11 20.57 -13.30
CA ILE A 47 -3.53 21.77 -12.69
C ILE A 47 -4.24 22.09 -11.37
N SER A 48 -5.58 22.05 -11.36
CA SER A 48 -6.39 22.30 -10.16
C SER A 48 -6.11 21.28 -9.06
N ARG A 49 -5.98 19.99 -9.40
CA ARG A 49 -5.64 18.93 -8.43
C ARG A 49 -4.23 19.10 -7.85
N ALA A 50 -3.25 19.49 -8.66
CA ALA A 50 -1.88 19.73 -8.21
C ALA A 50 -1.77 20.92 -7.25
N ASN A 51 -2.55 21.99 -7.52
CA ASN A 51 -2.58 23.19 -6.68
C ASN A 51 -3.50 23.06 -5.45
N ARG A 52 -4.24 21.95 -5.32
CA ARG A 52 -5.09 21.71 -4.16
C ARG A 52 -4.20 21.31 -2.98
N PHE A 53 -4.22 22.12 -1.92
CA PHE A 53 -3.62 21.74 -0.64
C PHE A 53 -4.36 20.52 -0.09
N LEU A 54 -3.76 19.34 -0.22
CA LEU A 54 -4.32 18.11 0.33
C LEU A 54 -4.31 18.21 1.86
N GLY A 55 -5.48 17.99 2.47
CA GLY A 55 -5.60 17.85 3.92
C GLY A 55 -4.85 16.62 4.43
N VAL A 56 -4.46 16.63 5.71
CA VAL A 56 -3.70 15.53 6.34
C VAL A 56 -4.36 14.17 6.13
N ASN A 57 -5.70 14.11 6.22
CA ASN A 57 -6.47 12.88 6.03
C ASN A 57 -6.43 12.35 4.59
N GLU A 58 -6.44 13.24 3.59
CA GLU A 58 -6.41 12.87 2.18
C GLU A 58 -5.03 12.33 1.76
N ARG A 59 -3.95 12.87 2.36
CA ARG A 59 -2.59 12.34 2.16
C ARG A 59 -2.46 10.92 2.69
N LEU A 60 -2.96 10.67 3.91
CA LEU A 60 -2.90 9.35 4.55
C LEU A 60 -3.68 8.28 3.75
N MET A 61 -4.86 8.62 3.24
CA MET A 61 -5.68 7.73 2.41
C MET A 61 -4.98 7.30 1.11
N ASN A 62 -4.23 8.22 0.47
CA ASN A 62 -3.51 7.92 -0.77
C ASN A 62 -2.31 7.00 -0.54
N GLU A 63 -1.61 7.11 0.58
CA GLU A 63 -0.52 6.20 0.94
C GLU A 63 -1.02 4.78 1.21
N MET A 64 -2.13 4.63 1.95
CA MET A 64 -2.70 3.32 2.26
C MET A 64 -3.12 2.53 1.01
N ARG A 65 -3.61 3.21 -0.03
CA ARG A 65 -4.01 2.58 -1.30
C ARG A 65 -2.83 1.97 -2.06
N ARG A 66 -1.60 2.43 -1.85
CA ARG A 66 -0.41 1.87 -2.51
C ARG A 66 0.08 0.58 -1.86
N ILE A 67 -0.31 0.32 -0.60
CA ILE A 67 0.24 -0.76 0.23
C ILE A 67 -0.62 -2.03 0.16
N HIS A 68 -1.92 -1.93 -0.09
CA HIS A 68 -2.82 -3.10 -0.13
C HIS A 68 -3.02 -3.65 -1.55
N LYS A 69 -2.11 -4.53 -2.00
CA LYS A 69 -2.49 -5.64 -2.87
C LYS A 69 -2.54 -6.90 -2.01
N PRO A 70 -3.72 -7.51 -1.76
CA PRO A 70 -3.79 -8.72 -0.96
C PRO A 70 -3.24 -9.89 -1.80
N ASP A 71 -2.07 -10.40 -1.41
CA ASP A 71 -1.57 -11.66 -1.95
C ASP A 71 -2.54 -12.79 -1.58
N LYS A 72 -2.99 -13.55 -2.59
CA LYS A 72 -3.81 -14.75 -2.39
C LYS A 72 -2.99 -15.78 -1.62
N VAL A 73 -3.20 -15.87 -0.31
CA VAL A 73 -2.56 -16.88 0.54
C VAL A 73 -3.03 -18.28 0.13
N ASN A 74 -2.09 -19.12 -0.32
CA ASN A 74 -2.34 -20.48 -0.80
C ASN A 74 -2.75 -21.42 0.37
N ASN A 75 -3.92 -22.06 0.26
CA ASN A 75 -4.49 -22.92 1.30
C ASN A 75 -3.66 -24.19 1.59
N GLU A 76 -2.76 -24.59 0.68
CA GLU A 76 -1.84 -25.72 0.87
C GLU A 76 -0.80 -25.43 1.96
N LEU A 77 -0.32 -24.19 2.07
CA LEU A 77 0.64 -23.80 3.10
C LEU A 77 0.05 -23.92 4.51
N LYS A 78 -1.25 -23.68 4.67
CA LYS A 78 -1.95 -23.81 5.96
C LYS A 78 -2.00 -25.26 6.47
N LYS A 79 -2.10 -26.25 5.57
CA LYS A 79 -2.12 -27.67 5.95
C LYS A 79 -0.75 -28.16 6.38
N ILE A 80 0.30 -27.76 5.66
CA ILE A 80 1.69 -28.12 5.98
C ILE A 80 2.11 -27.56 7.35
N VAL A 81 1.67 -26.35 7.70
CA VAL A 81 1.98 -25.74 9.00
C VAL A 81 1.29 -26.48 10.15
N ALA A 82 0.06 -26.98 9.95
CA ALA A 82 -0.69 -27.69 10.97
C ALA A 82 -0.10 -29.07 11.34
N GLU A 83 0.54 -29.74 10.37
CA GLU A 83 1.12 -31.08 10.58
C GLU A 83 2.51 -31.03 11.26
N ASN A 84 3.22 -29.90 11.17
CA ASN A 84 4.62 -29.78 11.61
C ASN A 84 4.81 -29.19 13.02
N ILE A 85 3.80 -28.56 13.63
CA ILE A 85 3.97 -27.83 14.90
C ILE A 85 3.40 -28.64 16.09
N LYS A 86 4.27 -29.07 17.01
CA LYS A 86 3.91 -29.76 18.27
C LYS A 86 4.12 -28.85 19.49
N PRO A 87 3.26 -28.93 20.53
CA PRO A 87 3.33 -28.04 21.68
C PRO A 87 4.58 -28.31 22.56
N GLY A 88 5.32 -27.24 22.91
CA GLY A 88 6.45 -27.26 23.85
C GLY A 88 7.84 -27.02 23.22
N GLU A 89 8.01 -27.28 21.92
CA GLU A 89 9.11 -26.75 21.10
C GLU A 89 8.53 -25.68 20.18
N TYR A 90 8.35 -24.45 20.67
CA TYR A 90 7.88 -23.37 19.79
C TYR A 90 9.05 -22.79 19.01
N LYS A 91 9.64 -23.61 18.12
CA LYS A 91 10.58 -23.15 17.08
C LYS A 91 9.97 -22.05 16.20
N ASP A 92 8.63 -21.97 16.15
CA ASP A 92 7.84 -21.10 15.27
C ASP A 92 6.94 -20.10 16.02
N LEU A 93 7.33 -19.58 17.20
CA LEU A 93 6.74 -18.30 17.60
C LEU A 93 7.22 -17.26 16.59
N VAL A 94 6.29 -16.67 15.83
CA VAL A 94 6.63 -15.59 14.89
C VAL A 94 7.39 -14.52 15.66
N ASP A 95 8.55 -14.13 15.15
CA ASP A 95 9.30 -13.00 15.70
C ASP A 95 8.34 -11.84 15.94
N ASN A 96 8.39 -11.29 17.15
CA ASN A 96 7.51 -10.22 17.57
C ASN A 96 6.01 -10.60 17.67
N PHE A 97 5.67 -11.83 18.06
CA PHE A 97 4.27 -12.23 18.34
C PHE A 97 3.52 -11.23 19.24
N HIS A 98 4.20 -10.69 20.25
CA HIS A 98 3.67 -9.69 21.17
C HIS A 98 3.17 -8.43 20.45
N TRP A 99 3.89 -8.00 19.41
CA TRP A 99 3.53 -6.87 18.55
C TRP A 99 2.30 -7.20 17.70
N ASN A 100 2.23 -8.41 17.14
CA ASN A 100 1.09 -8.85 16.33
C ASN A 100 -0.21 -8.89 17.15
N ILE A 101 -0.15 -9.41 18.38
CA ILE A 101 -1.30 -9.42 19.30
C ILE A 101 -1.74 -7.98 19.61
N GLN A 102 -0.77 -7.11 19.95
CA GLN A 102 -1.05 -5.72 20.26
C GLN A 102 -1.66 -4.96 19.07
N GLN A 103 -1.15 -5.16 17.86
CA GLN A 103 -1.66 -4.51 16.64
C GLN A 103 -3.05 -5.02 16.28
N ALA A 104 -3.28 -6.33 16.32
CA ALA A 104 -4.59 -6.92 16.02
C ALA A 104 -5.66 -6.42 17.00
N ARG A 105 -5.32 -6.33 18.29
CA ARG A 105 -6.21 -5.76 19.31
C ARG A 105 -6.53 -4.30 19.04
N ARG A 106 -5.51 -3.47 18.78
CA ARG A 106 -5.66 -2.03 18.50
C ARG A 106 -6.48 -1.77 17.24
N PHE A 107 -6.28 -2.57 16.19
CA PHE A 107 -7.05 -2.46 14.95
C PHE A 107 -8.54 -2.70 15.19
N ARG A 108 -8.87 -3.64 16.08
CA ARG A 108 -10.25 -3.93 16.52
C ARG A 108 -10.78 -2.93 17.55
N LYS A 109 -9.96 -2.00 18.04
CA LYS A 109 -10.30 -0.98 19.04
C LYS A 109 -10.91 -1.55 20.33
N ILE A 110 -10.49 -2.76 20.71
CA ILE A 110 -10.93 -3.41 21.95
C ILE A 110 -9.86 -3.29 23.05
N SER A 111 -10.28 -3.22 24.31
CA SER A 111 -9.36 -3.19 25.45
C SER A 111 -8.73 -4.56 25.71
N GLN A 112 -7.67 -4.62 26.53
CA GLN A 112 -7.07 -5.90 26.92
C GLN A 112 -8.07 -6.75 27.72
N LYS A 113 -8.86 -6.10 28.59
CA LYS A 113 -9.98 -6.73 29.30
C LYS A 113 -11.02 -7.35 28.35
N GLN A 114 -11.48 -6.59 27.35
CA GLN A 114 -12.46 -7.09 26.37
C GLN A 114 -11.90 -8.21 25.50
N LEU A 115 -10.61 -8.13 25.13
CA LEU A 115 -9.93 -9.22 24.43
C LEU A 115 -9.89 -10.48 25.31
N GLY A 116 -9.48 -10.33 26.58
CA GLY A 116 -9.47 -11.43 27.55
C GLY A 116 -10.84 -12.07 27.74
N GLU A 117 -11.89 -11.27 27.97
CA GLU A 117 -13.27 -11.73 28.06
C GLU A 117 -13.71 -12.50 26.80
N SER A 118 -13.31 -12.04 25.61
CA SER A 118 -13.69 -12.69 24.34
C SER A 118 -13.01 -14.05 24.12
N ILE A 119 -11.83 -14.27 24.72
CA ILE A 119 -11.09 -15.53 24.61
C ILE A 119 -11.09 -16.32 25.92
N ALA A 120 -11.89 -15.90 26.90
CA ALA A 120 -11.97 -16.46 28.25
C ALA A 120 -10.63 -16.51 29.01
N GLU A 121 -9.74 -15.55 28.75
CA GLU A 121 -8.45 -15.42 29.44
C GLU A 121 -8.43 -14.19 30.36
N PRO A 122 -7.72 -14.23 31.49
CA PRO A 122 -7.61 -13.09 32.38
C PRO A 122 -6.79 -11.98 31.71
N GLU A 123 -7.17 -10.72 31.97
CA GLU A 123 -6.51 -9.52 31.42
C GLU A 123 -4.99 -9.52 31.63
N ILE A 124 -4.54 -10.03 32.78
CA ILE A 124 -3.11 -10.12 33.13
C ILE A 124 -2.34 -10.98 32.13
N VAL A 125 -2.90 -12.09 31.65
CA VAL A 125 -2.26 -12.99 30.67
C VAL A 125 -2.14 -12.31 29.31
N ILE A 126 -3.16 -11.56 28.89
CA ILE A 126 -3.12 -10.74 27.67
C ILE A 126 -2.04 -9.66 27.77
N ALA A 127 -1.98 -8.96 28.91
CA ALA A 127 -0.99 -7.91 29.14
C ALA A 127 0.44 -8.47 29.16
N MET A 128 0.61 -9.69 29.68
CA MET A 128 1.86 -10.44 29.67
C MET A 128 2.26 -10.87 28.25
N ALA A 129 1.32 -11.41 27.47
CA ALA A 129 1.54 -11.79 26.08
C ALA A 129 1.92 -10.60 25.18
N GLU A 130 1.26 -9.44 25.34
CA GLU A 130 1.63 -8.20 24.63
C GLU A 130 2.99 -7.62 25.04
N LYS A 131 3.53 -8.01 26.20
CA LYS A 131 4.86 -7.63 26.69
C LYS A 131 5.94 -8.67 26.37
N ALA A 132 5.63 -9.68 25.57
CA ALA A 132 6.49 -10.83 25.30
C ALA A 132 6.89 -11.66 26.53
N ASN A 133 6.23 -11.45 27.67
CA ASN A 133 6.54 -12.12 28.93
C ASN A 133 5.56 -13.26 29.14
N LEU A 134 5.75 -14.39 28.46
CA LEU A 134 4.94 -15.59 28.69
C LEU A 134 5.50 -16.41 29.85
N PRO A 135 4.65 -16.95 30.74
CA PRO A 135 5.13 -17.83 31.80
C PRO A 135 5.75 -19.07 31.17
N VAL A 136 7.05 -19.28 31.42
CA VAL A 136 7.71 -20.55 31.14
C VAL A 136 6.98 -21.61 31.96
N ASN A 137 6.55 -22.70 31.31
CA ASN A 137 5.86 -23.82 31.93
C ASN A 137 6.45 -24.13 33.32
N LYS A 138 5.76 -23.73 34.39
CA LYS A 138 5.87 -24.44 35.67
C LYS A 138 4.94 -25.62 35.57
N SER A 139 5.43 -26.69 34.97
CA SER A 139 4.93 -28.04 35.18
C SER A 139 5.12 -28.41 36.67
N SER A 140 4.26 -27.87 37.53
CA SER A 140 4.09 -28.32 38.92
C SER A 140 2.73 -27.85 39.47
N CYS A 141 1.64 -28.20 38.78
CA CYS A 141 0.39 -28.45 39.49
C CYS A 141 0.38 -29.95 39.79
N LYS A 142 0.90 -30.34 40.96
CA LYS A 142 0.63 -31.67 41.51
C LYS A 142 -0.84 -31.66 41.92
N LEU A 143 -1.64 -32.53 41.28
CA LEU A 143 -2.88 -33.06 41.85
C LEU A 143 -2.56 -33.74 43.19
#